data_AF-A0A7Y2I0I5-F1
#
_entry.id   AF-A0A7Y2I0I5-F1
#
_cell.length_a   1.000
_cell.length_b   1.000
_cell.length_c   1.000
_cell.angle_alpha   90.00
_cell.angle_beta   90.00
_cell.angle_gamma   90.00
#
_symmetry.space_group_name_H-M   'P 1'
#
loop_
_entity.id
_entity.type
_entity.pdbx_description
1 polymer ?
#
loop_
_entity_poly.entity_id
_entity_poly.type
_entity_poly.pdbx_seq_one_letter_code
_entity_poly.pdbx_strand_id
1 'polypeptide(L)'
;SGGGVNAVKVVDVARAAVVATISTGTGSPRDSALADGVLTVMLTSGELMRIAATGATSTIMDVTPLSAGPSDLAVARDRGTAVVTQPTLDGVDVVSLVPCDTDLDGDATVGFTDLLLVLATWGPCPGCPADIDGDGLVGFTDLLAVLADWGPCV
;
A
#
# COMPACT_ATOMS: atom_id res chain seq x y z
N SER A 1 -30.43 21.83 -2.57
CA SER A 1 -29.00 22.20 -2.55
C SER A 1 -28.41 21.79 -1.21
N GLY A 2 -27.54 20.78 -1.20
CA GLY A 2 -26.89 20.30 0.02
C GLY A 2 -25.62 19.56 -0.35
N GLY A 3 -24.60 20.32 -0.77
CA GLY A 3 -23.28 19.78 -1.07
C GLY A 3 -22.62 19.33 0.23
N GLY A 4 -22.59 18.03 0.47
CA GLY A 4 -21.83 17.46 1.59
C GLY A 4 -20.35 17.74 1.38
N VAL A 5 -19.71 18.34 2.38
CA VAL A 5 -18.25 18.51 2.40
C VAL A 5 -17.63 17.12 2.48
N ASN A 6 -16.64 16.83 1.64
CA ASN A 6 -15.88 15.60 1.73
C ASN A 6 -15.13 15.58 3.08
N ALA A 7 -15.18 14.44 3.77
CA ALA A 7 -14.55 14.30 5.08
C ALA A 7 -14.11 12.86 5.34
N VAL A 8 -13.00 12.71 6.07
CA VAL A 8 -12.49 11.45 6.59
C VAL A 8 -12.98 11.28 8.02
N LYS A 9 -13.64 10.16 8.32
CA LYS A 9 -14.09 9.83 9.68
C LYS A 9 -13.01 8.97 10.35
N VAL A 10 -12.50 9.44 11.48
CA VAL A 10 -11.62 8.67 12.36
C VAL A 10 -12.51 7.85 13.28
N VAL A 11 -12.44 6.53 13.19
CA VAL A 11 -13.26 5.61 13.96
C VAL A 11 -12.41 5.02 15.08
N ASP A 12 -12.91 5.13 16.30
CA ASP A 12 -12.43 4.37 17.43
C ASP A 12 -13.11 3.01 17.42
N VAL A 13 -12.31 1.98 17.15
CA VAL A 13 -12.79 0.61 16.96
C VAL A 13 -13.26 0.01 18.29
N ALA A 14 -12.60 0.34 19.41
CA ALA A 14 -12.96 -0.18 20.73
C ALA A 14 -14.33 0.35 21.21
N ARG A 15 -14.69 1.56 20.78
CA ARG A 15 -15.96 2.22 21.11
C ARG A 15 -17.01 2.10 20.01
N ALA A 16 -16.66 1.51 18.87
CA ALA A 16 -17.48 1.49 17.66
C ALA A 16 -18.06 2.86 17.30
N ALA A 17 -17.26 3.93 17.45
CA ALA A 17 -17.71 5.31 17.35
C ALA A 17 -16.78 6.18 16.51
N VAL A 18 -17.34 7.15 15.78
CA VAL A 18 -16.55 8.17 15.09
C VAL A 18 -16.06 9.18 16.14
N VAL A 19 -14.74 9.23 16.36
CA VAL A 19 -14.13 10.12 17.36
C VAL A 19 -13.62 11.43 16.77
N ALA A 20 -13.35 11.47 15.46
CA ALA A 20 -13.05 12.71 14.77
C ALA A 20 -13.58 12.67 13.34
N THR A 21 -13.84 13.84 12.77
CA THR A 21 -14.15 14.01 11.36
C THR A 21 -13.24 15.09 10.81
N ILE A 22 -12.34 14.71 9.92
CA ILE A 22 -11.38 15.60 9.28
C ILE A 22 -12.01 16.06 7.98
N SER A 23 -12.35 17.35 7.89
CA SER A 23 -12.89 17.93 6.65
C SER A 23 -11.77 18.01 5.61
N THR A 24 -11.96 17.44 4.42
CA THR A 24 -10.95 17.49 3.36
C THR A 24 -11.08 18.72 2.47
N GLY A 25 -11.79 19.77 2.91
CA GLY A 25 -12.07 20.95 2.08
C GLY A 25 -13.06 20.66 0.94
N THR A 26 -13.59 21.71 0.33
CA THR A 26 -14.49 21.58 -0.81
C THR A 26 -13.68 21.22 -2.05
N GLY A 27 -13.83 19.99 -2.54
CA GLY A 27 -13.20 19.53 -3.78
C GLY A 27 -11.82 18.89 -3.62
N SER A 28 -11.21 18.89 -2.43
CA SER A 28 -9.98 18.11 -2.25
C SER A 28 -10.34 16.62 -2.10
N PRO A 29 -9.67 15.75 -2.86
CA PRO A 29 -9.94 14.32 -2.77
C PRO A 29 -9.42 13.76 -1.44
N ARG A 30 -9.95 12.60 -1.00
CA ARG A 30 -9.60 12.03 0.33
C ARG A 30 -8.13 11.65 0.43
N ASP A 31 -7.50 11.36 -0.69
CA ASP A 31 -6.05 11.21 -0.86
C ASP A 31 -5.25 12.39 -0.29
N SER A 32 -5.73 13.63 -0.35
CA SER A 32 -5.00 14.76 0.26
C SER A 32 -4.88 14.68 1.78
N ALA A 33 -5.72 13.88 2.44
CA ALA A 33 -5.65 13.59 3.87
C ALA A 33 -4.92 12.26 4.19
N LEU A 34 -4.58 11.46 3.18
CA LEU A 34 -3.89 10.19 3.30
C LEU A 34 -2.55 10.31 2.57
N ALA A 35 -1.42 10.19 3.28
CA ALA A 35 -0.09 10.45 2.69
C ALA A 35 0.21 9.70 1.37
N ASP A 36 -0.45 8.56 1.15
CA ASP A 36 -0.31 7.62 0.04
C ASP A 36 -1.64 7.35 -0.70
N GLY A 37 -2.74 8.00 -0.34
CA GLY A 37 -4.06 7.70 -0.91
C GLY A 37 -4.62 6.31 -0.54
N VAL A 38 -3.97 5.57 0.37
CA VAL A 38 -4.35 4.21 0.77
C VAL A 38 -4.83 4.22 2.22
N LEU A 39 -5.99 3.58 2.43
CA LEU A 39 -6.50 3.30 3.76
C LEU A 39 -6.24 1.82 4.09
N THR A 40 -5.50 1.58 5.17
CA THR A 40 -5.24 0.24 5.71
C THR A 40 -6.09 0.02 6.95
N VAL A 41 -6.90 -1.04 6.96
CA VAL A 41 -7.74 -1.42 8.09
C VAL A 41 -7.57 -2.90 8.44
N MET A 42 -7.70 -3.22 9.72
CA MET A 42 -7.74 -4.60 10.19
C MET A 42 -9.20 -5.04 10.38
N LEU A 43 -9.53 -6.21 9.85
CA LEU A 43 -10.85 -6.81 10.00
C LEU A 43 -10.91 -7.69 11.24
N THR A 44 -12.10 -7.82 11.84
CA THR A 44 -12.33 -8.71 12.98
C THR A 44 -12.15 -10.20 12.63
N SER A 45 -12.12 -10.53 11.33
CA SER A 45 -11.79 -11.85 10.79
C SER A 45 -10.30 -12.19 10.87
N GLY A 46 -9.42 -11.24 11.22
CA GLY A 46 -7.98 -11.44 11.19
C GLY A 46 -7.40 -11.27 9.80
N GLU A 47 -7.87 -10.27 9.05
CA GLU A 47 -7.38 -9.94 7.71
C GLU A 47 -6.95 -8.47 7.67
N LEU A 48 -5.91 -8.18 6.90
CA LEU A 48 -5.49 -6.82 6.59
C LEU A 48 -6.08 -6.41 5.25
N MET A 49 -6.86 -5.33 5.23
CA MET A 49 -7.52 -4.84 4.03
C MET A 49 -6.91 -3.51 3.61
N ARG A 50 -6.49 -3.42 2.33
CA ARG A 50 -6.02 -2.19 1.70
C ARG A 50 -7.10 -1.64 0.78
N ILE A 51 -7.40 -0.36 0.92
CA ILE A 51 -8.45 0.31 0.16
C ILE A 51 -7.85 1.54 -0.52
N ALA A 52 -7.95 1.59 -1.85
CA ALA A 52 -7.67 2.80 -2.60
C ALA A 52 -8.73 3.83 -2.21
N ALA A 53 -8.29 4.96 -1.65
CA ALA A 53 -9.16 6.05 -1.21
C ALA A 53 -8.85 7.34 -1.99
N THR A 54 -8.47 7.20 -3.26
CA THR A 54 -8.24 8.30 -4.19
C THR A 54 -9.58 8.78 -4.77
N GLY A 55 -9.81 10.10 -4.79
CA GLY A 55 -11.04 10.66 -5.36
C GLY A 55 -12.32 10.40 -4.56
N ALA A 56 -13.43 10.23 -5.28
CA ALA A 56 -14.79 10.13 -4.71
C ALA A 56 -15.24 8.69 -4.40
N THR A 57 -14.52 7.70 -4.91
CA THR A 57 -14.82 6.28 -4.77
C THR A 57 -13.75 5.59 -3.92
N SER A 58 -14.12 4.45 -3.34
CA SER A 58 -13.16 3.58 -2.67
C SER A 58 -13.23 2.21 -3.31
N THR A 59 -12.07 1.64 -3.61
CA THR A 59 -11.96 0.30 -4.20
C THR A 59 -11.04 -0.54 -3.35
N ILE A 60 -11.44 -1.79 -3.13
CA ILE A 60 -10.60 -2.77 -2.45
C ILE A 60 -9.40 -3.03 -3.36
N MET A 61 -8.19 -2.85 -2.83
CA MET A 61 -6.95 -3.20 -3.53
C MET A 61 -6.62 -4.66 -3.25
N ASP A 62 -6.48 -5.02 -1.97
CA ASP A 62 -6.15 -6.37 -1.54
C ASP A 62 -6.71 -6.68 -0.14
N VAL A 63 -6.83 -7.99 0.15
CA VAL A 63 -7.12 -8.55 1.47
C VAL A 63 -6.09 -9.63 1.78
N THR A 64 -5.18 -9.33 2.69
CA THR A 64 -4.14 -10.27 3.12
C THR A 64 -4.61 -11.05 4.36
N PRO A 65 -4.71 -12.39 4.31
CA PRO A 65 -5.06 -13.20 5.48
C PRO A 65 -3.92 -13.18 6.50
N LEU A 66 -4.26 -13.06 7.79
CA LEU A 66 -3.30 -13.11 8.90
C LEU A 66 -3.42 -14.44 9.63
N SER A 67 -2.37 -14.81 10.35
CA SER A 67 -2.29 -16.16 10.94
C SER A 67 -3.30 -16.40 12.07
N ALA A 68 -3.76 -15.35 12.77
CA ALA A 68 -4.82 -15.42 13.78
C ALA A 68 -5.37 -14.03 14.21
N GLY A 69 -6.45 -14.03 15.01
CA GLY A 69 -6.98 -12.86 15.72
C GLY A 69 -7.32 -13.18 17.20
N PRO A 70 -7.52 -12.17 18.08
CA PRO A 70 -7.48 -10.72 17.82
C PRO A 70 -6.07 -10.25 17.48
N SER A 71 -5.90 -9.10 16.83
CA SER A 71 -4.58 -8.60 16.41
C SER A 71 -4.50 -7.10 16.60
N ASP A 72 -3.27 -6.59 16.74
CA ASP A 72 -2.97 -5.16 16.81
C ASP A 72 -2.02 -4.79 15.67
N LEU A 73 -2.22 -3.61 15.06
CA LEU A 73 -1.53 -3.16 13.86
C LEU A 73 -0.81 -1.85 14.11
N ALA A 74 0.49 -1.85 13.82
CA ALA A 74 1.28 -0.64 13.67
C ALA A 74 1.75 -0.49 12.21
N VAL A 75 1.67 0.72 11.66
CA VAL A 75 2.10 1.01 10.29
C VAL A 75 3.31 1.93 10.31
N ALA A 76 4.43 1.48 9.74
CA ALA A 76 5.61 2.27 9.45
C ALA A 76 5.52 2.80 8.01
N ARG A 77 4.93 3.99 7.86
CA ARG A 77 4.69 4.61 6.55
C ARG A 77 5.98 4.92 5.78
N ASP A 78 7.05 5.26 6.50
CA ASP A 78 8.38 5.52 5.93
C ASP A 78 9.04 4.29 5.31
N ARG A 79 8.61 3.09 5.72
CA ARG A 79 9.13 1.81 5.23
C ARG A 79 8.10 1.02 4.42
N GLY A 80 6.90 1.57 4.24
CA GLY A 80 5.76 0.86 3.67
C GLY A 80 5.55 -0.50 4.33
N THR A 81 5.64 -0.60 5.65
CA THR A 81 5.49 -1.89 6.35
C THR A 81 4.39 -1.81 7.39
N ALA A 82 3.54 -2.82 7.44
CA ALA A 82 2.61 -3.08 8.53
C ALA A 82 3.19 -4.19 9.42
N VAL A 83 3.29 -3.92 10.72
CA VAL A 83 3.60 -4.93 11.73
C VAL A 83 2.31 -5.27 12.44
N VAL A 84 1.92 -6.54 12.34
CA VAL A 84 0.73 -7.06 12.99
C VAL A 84 1.17 -7.98 14.12
N THR A 85 0.82 -7.59 15.34
CA THR A 85 1.10 -8.38 16.54
C THR A 85 -0.13 -9.14 16.98
N GLN A 86 0.09 -10.33 17.52
CA GLN A 86 -0.95 -11.23 17.98
C GLN A 86 -0.91 -11.39 19.51
N PRO A 87 -2.02 -11.77 20.16
CA PRO A 87 -2.17 -11.76 21.61
C PRO A 87 -1.61 -13.04 22.24
N THR A 88 -1.56 -14.12 21.45
CA THR A 88 -0.92 -15.37 21.79
C THR A 88 0.47 -15.42 21.16
N LEU A 89 1.39 -16.10 21.83
CA LEU A 89 2.82 -16.20 21.54
C LEU A 89 3.09 -17.07 20.29
N ASP A 90 2.36 -16.83 19.20
CA ASP A 90 2.32 -17.69 18.02
C ASP A 90 2.68 -16.96 16.71
N GLY A 91 2.86 -15.63 16.72
CA GLY A 91 3.30 -14.94 15.51
C GLY A 91 3.44 -13.42 15.61
N VAL A 92 4.34 -12.92 14.76
CA VAL A 92 4.36 -11.52 14.28
C VAL A 92 4.25 -11.62 12.77
N ASP A 93 3.17 -11.09 12.20
CA ASP A 93 3.01 -11.01 10.76
C ASP A 93 3.56 -9.65 10.31
N VAL A 94 4.58 -9.67 9.44
CA VAL A 94 5.11 -8.46 8.80
C VAL A 94 4.58 -8.41 7.39
N VAL A 95 3.76 -7.41 7.10
CA VAL A 95 3.15 -7.22 5.78
C VAL A 95 3.85 -6.04 5.10
N SER A 96 4.51 -6.32 3.96
CA SER A 96 4.98 -5.24 3.09
C SER A 96 3.77 -4.59 2.42
N LEU A 97 3.62 -3.30 2.65
CA LEU A 97 2.68 -2.41 1.97
C LEU A 97 3.36 -1.65 0.82
N VAL A 98 4.69 -1.77 0.70
CA VAL A 98 5.41 -1.36 -0.49
C VAL A 98 4.88 -2.24 -1.62
N PRO A 99 4.44 -1.65 -2.74
CA PRO A 99 4.09 -2.46 -3.90
C PRO A 99 5.32 -3.29 -4.30
N CYS A 100 5.05 -4.40 -5.00
CA CYS A 100 6.05 -5.38 -5.38
C CYS A 100 7.33 -4.71 -5.92
N ASP A 101 8.50 -5.33 -5.69
CA ASP A 101 9.82 -4.71 -5.99
C ASP A 101 9.97 -4.27 -7.47
N THR A 102 9.06 -4.73 -8.33
CA THR A 102 8.91 -4.45 -9.75
C THR A 102 8.02 -3.24 -10.08
N ASP A 103 7.32 -2.64 -9.10
CA ASP A 103 6.63 -1.34 -9.20
C ASP A 103 7.58 -0.22 -8.81
N LEU A 104 8.19 0.36 -9.84
CA LEU A 104 9.28 1.31 -9.74
C LEU A 104 8.77 2.76 -9.70
N ASP A 105 7.53 3.03 -10.11
CA ASP A 105 6.93 4.36 -10.07
C ASP A 105 5.99 4.57 -8.86
N GLY A 106 5.64 3.49 -8.16
CA GLY A 106 4.85 3.46 -6.94
C GLY A 106 3.35 3.60 -7.17
N ASP A 107 2.84 3.31 -8.37
CA ASP A 107 1.42 3.43 -8.70
C ASP A 107 0.56 2.20 -8.32
N ALA A 108 1.18 1.21 -7.68
CA ALA A 108 0.63 -0.08 -7.27
C ALA A 108 0.31 -1.05 -8.42
N THR A 109 0.84 -0.81 -9.62
CA THR A 109 0.68 -1.67 -10.80
C THR A 109 2.01 -1.81 -11.53
N VAL A 110 2.52 -3.03 -11.67
CA VAL A 110 3.62 -3.31 -12.57
C VAL A 110 3.12 -3.23 -14.00
N GLY A 111 3.60 -2.22 -14.72
CA GLY A 111 3.12 -1.93 -16.05
C GLY A 111 4.18 -1.30 -16.95
N PHE A 112 3.66 -0.58 -17.94
CA PHE A 112 4.52 0.00 -18.97
C PHE A 112 5.44 1.09 -18.41
N THR A 113 5.02 1.82 -17.39
CA THR A 113 5.85 2.86 -16.77
C THR A 113 7.05 2.25 -16.05
N ASP A 114 6.86 1.15 -15.33
CA ASP A 114 7.95 0.41 -14.65
C ASP A 114 8.93 -0.19 -15.65
N LEU A 115 8.39 -0.78 -16.73
CA LEU A 115 9.21 -1.26 -17.83
C LEU A 115 10.07 -0.14 -18.43
N LEU A 116 9.52 1.07 -18.61
CA LEU A 116 10.29 2.21 -19.10
C LEU A 116 11.38 2.63 -18.10
N LEU A 117 11.14 2.52 -16.79
CA LEU A 117 12.14 2.81 -15.77
C LEU A 117 13.32 1.81 -15.81
N VAL A 118 13.05 0.52 -16.01
CA VAL A 118 14.10 -0.49 -16.24
C VAL A 118 14.90 -0.16 -17.51
N LEU A 119 14.21 0.10 -18.63
CA LEU A 119 14.88 0.39 -19.90
C LEU A 119 15.67 1.71 -19.88
N ALA A 120 15.19 2.72 -19.17
CA ALA A 120 15.87 4.00 -19.01
C ALA A 120 17.15 3.90 -18.18
N THR A 121 17.24 2.89 -17.32
CA THR A 121 18.33 2.72 -16.36
C THR A 121 19.26 1.56 -16.71
N TRP A 122 19.16 1.07 -17.96
CA TRP A 122 19.90 -0.09 -18.44
C TRP A 122 21.43 0.03 -18.27
N GLY A 123 22.06 -1.01 -17.74
CA GLY A 123 23.49 -1.05 -17.45
C GLY A 123 23.80 -0.81 -15.97
N PRO A 124 25.02 -0.35 -15.63
CA PRO A 124 25.45 -0.25 -14.23
C PRO A 124 24.58 0.68 -13.40
N CYS A 125 24.05 0.16 -12.30
CA CYS A 125 23.14 0.90 -11.44
C CYS A 125 23.21 0.47 -9.97
N PRO A 126 24.34 0.72 -9.27
CA PRO A 126 24.53 0.22 -7.92
C PRO A 126 23.52 0.84 -6.95
N GLY A 127 22.60 0.01 -6.44
CA GLY A 127 21.62 0.41 -5.44
C GLY A 127 20.52 1.33 -5.95
N CYS A 128 20.20 1.28 -7.25
CA CYS A 128 19.01 1.96 -7.76
C CYS A 128 17.79 1.04 -7.76
N PRO A 129 16.57 1.60 -7.79
CA PRO A 129 15.35 0.78 -7.73
C PRO A 129 15.17 -0.20 -8.90
N ALA A 130 15.74 0.10 -10.07
CA ALA A 130 15.63 -0.76 -11.26
C ALA A 130 16.59 -1.97 -11.24
N ASP A 131 17.54 -2.03 -10.30
CA ASP A 131 18.41 -3.18 -10.02
C ASP A 131 17.68 -4.08 -9.00
N ILE A 132 16.77 -4.90 -9.53
CA ILE A 132 15.76 -5.65 -8.77
C ILE A 132 16.40 -6.90 -8.15
N ASP A 133 17.37 -7.52 -8.84
CA ASP A 133 18.10 -8.68 -8.31
C ASP A 133 19.33 -8.30 -7.44
N GLY A 134 19.74 -7.02 -7.46
CA GLY A 134 20.76 -6.45 -6.60
C GLY A 134 22.18 -6.80 -7.03
N ASP A 135 22.41 -7.18 -8.28
CA ASP A 135 23.74 -7.53 -8.80
C ASP A 135 24.59 -6.30 -9.18
N GLY A 136 24.01 -5.10 -9.10
CA GLY A 136 24.64 -3.83 -9.44
C GLY A 136 24.48 -3.42 -10.90
N LEU A 137 23.72 -4.17 -11.70
CA LEU A 137 23.43 -3.93 -13.11
C LEU A 137 21.92 -4.06 -13.37
N VAL A 138 21.33 -3.09 -14.05
CA VAL A 138 20.00 -3.26 -14.64
C VAL A 138 20.15 -3.97 -15.97
N GLY A 139 19.59 -5.17 -16.06
CA GLY A 139 19.75 -6.04 -17.22
C GLY A 139 18.54 -6.90 -17.51
N PHE A 140 18.81 -8.01 -18.16
CA PHE A 140 17.77 -8.91 -18.63
C PHE A 140 17.04 -9.61 -17.48
N THR A 141 17.73 -9.86 -16.36
CA THR A 141 17.11 -10.47 -15.18
C THR A 141 16.07 -9.55 -14.56
N ASP A 142 16.37 -8.26 -14.39
CA ASP A 142 15.43 -7.26 -13.87
C ASP A 142 14.25 -7.04 -14.82
N LEU A 143 14.53 -7.00 -16.13
CA LEU A 143 13.48 -6.95 -17.14
C LEU A 143 12.52 -8.14 -17.04
N LEU A 144 13.05 -9.35 -16.84
CA LEU A 144 12.22 -10.54 -16.67
C LEU A 144 11.41 -10.48 -15.38
N ALA A 145 11.93 -9.90 -14.30
CA ALA A 145 11.17 -9.71 -13.05
C ALA A 145 9.93 -8.82 -13.30
N VAL A 146 10.11 -7.66 -13.94
CA VAL A 146 8.99 -6.76 -14.29
C VAL A 146 7.96 -7.44 -15.19
N LEU A 147 8.41 -8.22 -16.17
CA LEU A 147 7.49 -8.94 -17.06
C LEU A 147 6.79 -10.12 -16.39
N ALA A 148 7.41 -10.74 -15.38
CA ALA A 148 6.82 -11.83 -14.61
C ALA A 148 5.71 -11.35 -13.67
N ASP A 149 5.89 -10.16 -13.10
CA ASP A 149 4.96 -9.56 -12.12
C ASP A 149 3.92 -8.62 -12.76
N TRP A 150 3.78 -8.65 -14.09
CA TRP A 150 2.94 -7.72 -14.84
C TRP A 150 1.48 -7.69 -14.36
N GLY A 151 1.00 -6.51 -14.00
CA GLY A 151 -0.34 -6.29 -13.45
C GLY A 151 -0.31 -5.67 -12.05
N PRO A 152 -1.43 -5.69 -11.32
CA PRO A 152 -1.49 -5.13 -9.97
C PRO A 152 -0.50 -5.82 -9.02
N CYS A 153 0.21 -5.04 -8.21
CA CYS A 153 1.01 -5.58 -7.10
C CYS A 153 0.08 -6.05 -5.98
N VAL A 154 -0.16 -7.36 -5.92
CA VAL A 154 -0.98 -8.04 -4.89
C VAL A 154 -0.16 -9.00 -4.06
#